data_AF-A0A0D3LLL2-F1
#
_entry.id   AF-A0A0D3LLL2-F1
#
_cell.length_a   1.000
_cell.length_b   1.000
_cell.length_c   1.000
_cell.angle_alpha   90.00
_cell.angle_beta   90.00
_cell.angle_gamma   90.00
#
_symmetry.space_group_name_H-M   'P 1'
#
loop_
_entity.id
_entity.type
_entity.pdbx_description
1 polymer ?
#
loop_
_entity_poly.entity_id
_entity_poly.type
_entity_poly.pdbx_seq_one_letter_code
_entity_poly.pdbx_strand_id
1 'polypeptide(L)'
;MPILNNLGKWISKEVKTTLPKSSIGKAMRYSQDRWDALSAYLYDGVLEIDNNLVENAIRPVVLGRKNYLFAGSHQAAQRAAMIYSFFAICKKHEVNPYQWLKHTLKNVMSINHKNIRDLYPQNFKLNL
;
A
#
# COMPACT_ATOMS: atom_id res chain seq x y z
N MET A 1 10.35 -0.49 -25.36
CA MET A 1 10.43 0.95 -25.00
C MET A 1 11.86 1.45 -25.13
N PRO A 2 12.18 2.32 -26.10
CA PRO A 2 13.56 2.70 -26.42
C PRO A 2 14.29 3.42 -25.27
N ILE A 3 13.59 4.28 -24.51
CA ILE A 3 14.17 5.06 -23.42
C ILE A 3 14.65 4.16 -22.27
N LEU A 4 13.78 3.27 -21.79
CA LEU A 4 14.11 2.39 -20.66
C LEU A 4 15.26 1.46 -21.04
N ASN A 5 15.23 0.88 -22.25
CA ASN A 5 16.30 0.01 -22.73
C ASN A 5 17.65 0.75 -22.80
N ASN A 6 17.66 2.01 -23.24
CA ASN A 6 18.86 2.82 -23.25
C ASN A 6 19.38 3.11 -21.84
N LEU A 7 18.48 3.39 -20.89
CA LEU A 7 18.83 3.59 -19.49
C LEU A 7 19.44 2.31 -18.87
N GLY A 8 18.83 1.14 -19.10
CA GLY A 8 19.33 -0.13 -18.57
C GLY A 8 20.71 -0.51 -19.13
N LYS A 9 20.92 -0.27 -20.44
CA LYS A 9 22.24 -0.43 -21.08
C LYS A 9 23.27 0.52 -20.48
N TRP A 10 22.89 1.78 -20.25
CA TRP A 10 23.77 2.77 -19.65
C TRP A 10 24.15 2.38 -18.21
N ILE A 11 23.17 2.02 -17.36
CA ILE A 11 23.42 1.55 -15.99
C ILE A 11 24.37 0.34 -15.99
N SER A 12 24.11 -0.66 -16.85
CA SER A 12 24.93 -1.87 -16.93
C SER A 12 26.38 -1.60 -17.36
N LYS A 13 26.61 -0.51 -18.10
CA LYS A 13 27.95 -0.05 -18.48
C LYS A 13 28.61 0.72 -17.32
N GLU A 14 27.93 1.71 -16.75
CA GLU A 14 28.50 2.60 -15.74
C GLU A 14 28.71 1.92 -14.37
N VAL A 15 27.96 0.87 -14.03
CA VAL A 15 28.18 0.10 -12.79
C VAL A 15 29.61 -0.44 -12.68
N LYS A 16 30.24 -0.76 -13.82
CA LYS A 16 31.59 -1.33 -13.89
C LYS A 16 32.69 -0.30 -13.56
N THR A 17 32.43 0.96 -13.85
CA THR A 17 33.37 2.08 -13.66
C THR A 17 33.10 2.86 -12.36
N THR A 18 31.91 2.68 -11.77
CA THR A 18 31.49 3.38 -10.56
C THR A 18 31.99 2.70 -9.29
N LEU A 19 32.50 3.50 -8.33
CA LEU A 19 32.95 3.01 -7.03
C LEU A 19 31.81 2.25 -6.30
N PRO A 20 31.98 0.96 -5.96
CA PRO A 20 30.88 0.14 -5.44
C PRO A 20 30.24 0.62 -4.14
N LYS A 21 31.02 1.25 -3.26
CA LYS A 21 30.54 1.72 -1.96
C LYS A 21 29.91 3.12 -2.01
N SER A 22 30.02 3.82 -3.13
CA SER A 22 29.38 5.14 -3.31
C SER A 22 27.86 5.02 -3.35
N SER A 23 27.14 6.08 -2.99
CA SER A 23 25.66 6.10 -3.03
C SER A 23 25.13 5.78 -4.43
N ILE A 24 25.76 6.34 -5.47
CA ILE A 24 25.39 6.07 -6.86
C ILE A 24 25.75 4.64 -7.28
N GLY A 25 26.91 4.12 -6.87
CA GLY A 25 27.32 2.75 -7.16
C GLY A 25 26.43 1.69 -6.52
N LYS A 26 25.84 1.99 -5.35
CA LYS A 26 24.81 1.17 -4.71
C LYS A 26 23.47 1.25 -5.46
N ALA A 27 23.02 2.45 -5.81
CA ALA A 27 21.76 2.67 -6.53
C ALA A 27 21.76 2.00 -7.92
N MET A 28 22.87 2.10 -8.65
CA MET A 28 23.00 1.48 -9.96
C MET A 28 23.01 -0.06 -9.88
N ARG A 29 23.73 -0.66 -8.91
CA ARG A 29 23.70 -2.11 -8.65
C ARG A 29 22.29 -2.58 -8.29
N TYR A 30 21.64 -1.89 -7.37
CA TYR A 30 20.26 -2.19 -6.98
C TYR A 30 19.30 -2.14 -8.18
N SER A 31 19.47 -1.15 -9.06
CA SER A 31 18.65 -1.01 -10.27
C SER A 31 18.94 -2.13 -11.28
N GLN A 32 20.21 -2.49 -11.45
CA GLN A 32 20.63 -3.57 -12.34
C GLN A 32 20.07 -4.93 -11.90
N ASP A 33 20.21 -5.27 -10.61
CA ASP A 33 19.77 -6.54 -10.05
C ASP A 33 18.23 -6.70 -10.08
N ARG A 34 17.49 -5.59 -10.17
CA ARG A 34 16.03 -5.55 -10.12
C ARG A 34 15.38 -5.01 -11.39
N TRP A 35 16.13 -4.97 -12.50
CA TRP A 35 15.69 -4.31 -13.72
C TRP A 35 14.34 -4.82 -14.23
N ASP A 36 14.13 -6.13 -14.21
CA ASP A 36 12.89 -6.77 -14.64
C ASP A 36 11.70 -6.34 -13.77
N ALA A 37 11.88 -6.27 -12.44
CA ALA A 37 10.84 -5.81 -11.53
C ALA A 37 10.55 -4.31 -11.69
N LEU A 38 11.59 -3.48 -11.88
CA LEU A 38 11.45 -2.04 -12.10
C LEU A 38 10.79 -1.71 -13.44
N SER A 39 10.84 -2.62 -14.41
CA SER A 39 10.22 -2.46 -15.73
C SER A 39 8.89 -3.21 -15.87
N ALA A 40 8.42 -3.89 -14.81
CA ALA A 40 7.22 -4.73 -14.85
C ALA A 40 5.95 -3.95 -15.24
N TYR A 41 5.86 -2.67 -14.85
CA TYR A 41 4.73 -1.79 -15.20
C TYR A 41 4.55 -1.57 -16.71
N LEU A 42 5.57 -1.88 -17.51
CA LEU A 42 5.46 -1.84 -18.97
C LEU A 42 4.64 -2.99 -19.56
N TYR A 43 4.45 -4.08 -18.79
CA TYR A 43 3.75 -5.28 -19.24
C TYR A 43 2.35 -5.39 -18.64
N ASP A 44 2.06 -4.66 -17.56
CA ASP A 44 0.76 -4.65 -16.88
C ASP A 44 0.34 -3.21 -16.53
N GLY A 45 -0.71 -2.72 -17.18
CA GLY A 45 -1.24 -1.37 -16.96
C GLY A 45 -1.94 -1.16 -15.61
N VAL A 46 -2.10 -2.21 -14.80
CA VAL A 46 -2.55 -2.09 -13.40
C VAL A 46 -1.42 -1.64 -12.49
N LEU A 47 -0.16 -1.85 -12.89
CA LEU A 47 1.00 -1.47 -12.10
C LEU A 47 1.38 -0.01 -12.36
N GLU A 48 1.66 0.70 -11.28
CA GLU A 48 2.21 2.04 -11.33
C GLU A 48 3.73 2.01 -11.51
N ILE A 49 4.29 3.06 -12.12
CA ILE A 49 5.75 3.21 -12.31
C ILE A 49 6.51 3.36 -10.99
N ASP A 50 5.85 3.90 -9.97
CA ASP A 50 6.40 4.12 -8.64
C ASP A 50 5.42 3.68 -7.54
N ASN A 51 5.92 3.63 -6.31
CA ASN A 51 5.15 3.24 -5.13
C ASN A 51 4.63 4.45 -4.34
N ASN A 52 4.66 5.67 -4.89
CA ASN A 52 4.38 6.90 -4.14
C ASN A 52 2.97 6.90 -3.55
N LEU A 53 1.98 6.37 -4.28
CA LEU A 53 0.61 6.22 -3.78
C LEU A 53 0.55 5.33 -2.52
N VAL A 54 1.27 4.22 -2.53
CA VAL A 54 1.35 3.29 -1.39
C VAL A 54 2.10 3.91 -0.22
N GLU A 55 3.23 4.57 -0.48
CA GLU A 55 3.99 5.27 0.56
C GLU A 55 3.16 6.38 1.22
N ASN A 56 2.42 7.16 0.42
CA ASN A 56 1.51 8.19 0.91
C ASN A 56 0.38 7.58 1.76
N ALA A 57 -0.16 6.43 1.36
CA ALA A 57 -1.20 5.72 2.11
C ALA A 57 -0.68 5.16 3.46
N ILE A 58 0.57 4.72 3.52
CA ILE A 58 1.19 4.16 4.74
C ILE A 58 1.75 5.25 5.67
N ARG A 59 2.09 6.43 5.14
CA ARG A 59 2.70 7.53 5.92
C ARG A 59 1.94 7.88 7.22
N PRO A 60 0.60 7.96 7.28
CA PRO A 60 -0.13 8.22 8.52
C PRO A 60 0.11 7.16 9.61
N VAL A 61 0.31 5.89 9.25
CA VAL A 61 0.65 4.80 10.18
C VAL A 61 2.05 5.01 10.74
N VAL A 62 2.99 5.37 9.87
CA VAL A 62 4.40 5.62 10.22
C VAL A 62 4.56 6.85 11.12
N LEU A 63 3.73 7.88 10.94
CA LEU A 63 3.70 9.03 11.83
C LEU A 63 2.99 8.69 13.15
N GLY A 64 1.87 7.98 13.08
CA GLY A 64 1.10 7.53 14.25
C GLY A 64 1.95 6.73 15.23
N ARG A 65 2.72 5.72 14.74
CA ARG A 65 3.55 4.86 15.59
C ARG A 65 4.56 5.63 16.45
N LYS A 66 5.05 6.80 15.99
CA LYS A 66 5.98 7.65 16.75
C LYS A 66 5.28 8.34 17.93
N ASN A 67 3.96 8.55 17.82
CA ASN A 67 3.12 9.26 18.79
C ASN A 67 2.30 8.31 19.67
N TYR A 68 2.34 7.00 19.42
CA TYR A 68 1.59 6.01 20.20
C TYR A 68 2.31 5.66 21.48
N LEU A 69 1.77 6.12 22.61
CA LEU A 69 2.28 5.85 23.97
C LEU A 69 2.35 4.36 24.33
N PHE A 70 1.59 3.48 23.64
CA PHE A 70 1.43 2.07 24.01
C PHE A 70 1.56 1.08 22.84
N ALA A 71 2.18 1.48 21.73
CA ALA A 71 2.43 0.58 20.59
C ALA A 71 3.71 -0.25 20.78
N GLY A 72 3.74 -1.10 21.82
CA GLY A 72 4.95 -1.85 22.21
C GLY A 72 4.89 -3.37 22.01
N SER A 73 3.72 -3.95 21.74
CA SER A 73 3.55 -5.41 21.60
C SER A 73 3.07 -5.81 20.21
N HIS A 74 3.38 -7.05 19.81
CA HIS A 74 2.90 -7.61 18.54
C HIS A 74 1.36 -7.62 18.45
N GLN A 75 0.68 -7.94 19.55
CA GLN A 75 -0.78 -7.89 19.64
C GLN A 75 -1.33 -6.47 19.44
N ALA A 76 -0.68 -5.45 20.02
CA ALA A 76 -1.06 -4.06 19.81
C ALA A 76 -0.86 -3.62 18.35
N ALA A 77 0.23 -4.05 17.71
CA ALA A 77 0.48 -3.80 16.30
C ALA A 77 -0.59 -4.44 15.39
N GLN A 78 -1.01 -5.67 15.69
CA GLN A 78 -2.09 -6.33 14.97
C GLN A 78 -3.42 -5.58 15.10
N ARG A 79 -3.77 -5.13 16.33
CA ARG A 79 -4.96 -4.31 16.57
C ARG A 79 -4.92 -2.99 15.80
N ALA A 80 -3.79 -2.29 15.84
CA ALA A 80 -3.60 -1.05 15.07
C ALA A 80 -3.76 -1.31 13.56
N ALA A 81 -3.18 -2.39 13.04
CA ALA A 81 -3.30 -2.76 11.63
C ALA A 81 -4.77 -3.02 11.22
N MET A 82 -5.55 -3.70 12.05
CA MET A 82 -6.99 -3.90 11.80
C MET A 82 -7.75 -2.58 11.72
N ILE A 83 -7.52 -1.66 12.67
CA ILE A 83 -8.20 -0.36 12.72
C ILE A 83 -7.79 0.53 11.54
N TYR A 84 -6.50 0.60 11.21
CA TYR A 84 -6.02 1.37 10.05
C TYR A 84 -6.57 0.82 8.74
N SER A 85 -6.62 -0.51 8.58
CA SER A 85 -7.18 -1.15 7.40
C SER A 85 -8.67 -0.82 7.26
N PHE A 86 -9.42 -0.85 8.37
CA PHE A 86 -10.83 -0.47 8.40
C PHE A 86 -11.05 0.99 7.98
N PHE A 87 -10.32 1.94 8.56
CA PHE A 87 -10.47 3.34 8.18
C PHE A 87 -10.01 3.60 6.74
N ALA A 88 -8.96 2.91 6.27
CA ALA A 88 -8.48 3.03 4.90
C ALA A 88 -9.52 2.56 3.88
N ILE A 89 -10.20 1.43 4.12
CA ILE A 89 -11.23 0.95 3.20
C ILE A 89 -12.48 1.86 3.21
N CYS A 90 -12.90 2.36 4.37
CA CYS A 90 -13.98 3.34 4.45
C CYS A 90 -13.63 4.62 3.68
N LYS A 91 -12.41 5.15 3.84
CA LYS A 91 -11.93 6.30 3.08
C LYS A 91 -11.91 6.03 1.58
N LYS A 92 -11.43 4.85 1.15
CA LYS A 92 -11.35 4.46 -0.26
C LYS A 92 -12.73 4.44 -0.95
N HIS A 93 -13.78 4.07 -0.22
CA HIS A 93 -15.15 3.99 -0.73
C HIS A 93 -16.03 5.18 -0.32
N GLU A 94 -15.44 6.25 0.22
CA GLU A 94 -16.18 7.45 0.66
C GLU A 94 -17.28 7.17 1.69
N VAL A 95 -17.08 6.13 2.51
CA VAL A 95 -18.03 5.67 3.52
C VAL A 95 -17.72 6.31 4.86
N ASN A 96 -18.74 6.87 5.52
CA ASN A 96 -18.59 7.33 6.90
C ASN A 96 -18.36 6.11 7.83
N PRO A 97 -17.20 6.00 8.50
CA PRO A 97 -16.87 4.81 9.29
C PRO A 97 -17.83 4.59 10.46
N TYR A 98 -18.33 5.66 11.08
CA TYR A 98 -19.26 5.57 12.21
C TYR A 98 -20.63 5.07 11.75
N GLN A 99 -21.16 5.60 10.64
CA GLN A 99 -22.45 5.15 10.11
C GLN A 99 -22.39 3.69 9.68
N TRP A 100 -21.31 3.30 8.99
CA TRP A 100 -21.07 1.90 8.65
C TRP A 100 -21.01 1.04 9.90
N LEU A 101 -20.22 1.41 10.91
CA LEU A 101 -20.06 0.60 12.13
C LEU A 101 -21.39 0.42 12.87
N LYS A 102 -22.18 1.50 12.97
CA LYS A 102 -23.53 1.46 13.55
C LYS A 102 -24.46 0.53 12.76
N HIS A 103 -24.43 0.59 11.44
CA HIS A 103 -25.23 -0.30 10.59
C HIS A 103 -24.79 -1.75 10.73
N THR A 104 -23.49 -2.02 10.64
CA THR A 104 -22.92 -3.37 10.75
C THR A 104 -23.24 -3.99 12.09
N LEU A 105 -23.01 -3.30 13.21
CA LEU A 105 -23.30 -3.85 14.54
C LEU A 105 -24.79 -4.13 14.77
N LYS A 106 -25.68 -3.36 14.14
CA LYS A 106 -27.14 -3.61 14.22
C LYS A 106 -27.59 -4.82 13.40
N ASN A 107 -26.91 -5.12 12.30
CA ASN A 107 -27.34 -6.14 11.33
C ASN A 107 -26.50 -7.43 11.38
N VAL A 108 -25.33 -7.43 12.02
CA VAL A 108 -24.41 -8.58 12.06
C VAL A 108 -25.03 -9.83 12.70
N MET A 109 -25.92 -9.65 13.67
CA MET A 109 -26.58 -10.77 14.35
C MET A 109 -27.77 -11.34 13.56
N SER A 110 -28.35 -10.56 12.65
CA SER A 110 -29.55 -10.93 11.88
C SER A 110 -29.24 -11.34 10.44
N ILE A 111 -28.06 -11.00 9.92
CA ILE A 111 -27.70 -11.30 8.54
C ILE A 111 -27.43 -12.80 8.33
N ASN A 112 -27.85 -13.33 7.18
CA ASN A 112 -27.46 -14.67 6.76
C ASN A 112 -25.95 -14.69 6.45
N HIS A 113 -25.23 -15.71 6.93
CA HIS A 113 -23.79 -15.87 6.69
C HIS A 113 -23.40 -15.81 5.20
N LYS A 114 -24.28 -16.22 4.28
CA LYS A 114 -24.06 -16.12 2.83
C LYS A 114 -23.98 -14.68 2.33
N ASN A 115 -24.60 -13.75 3.05
CA ASN A 115 -24.74 -12.34 2.69
C ASN A 115 -23.83 -11.43 3.50
N ILE A 116 -22.86 -11.97 4.25
CA ILE A 116 -21.97 -11.16 5.10
C ILE A 116 -21.21 -10.06 4.34
N ARG A 117 -21.01 -10.27 3.03
CA ARG A 117 -20.38 -9.29 2.13
C ARG A 117 -21.19 -8.01 2.01
N ASP A 118 -22.50 -8.05 2.24
CA ASP A 118 -23.36 -6.85 2.20
C ASP A 118 -23.00 -5.87 3.33
N LEU A 119 -22.40 -6.38 4.41
CA LEU A 119 -21.89 -5.55 5.50
C LEU A 119 -20.51 -4.96 5.21
N TYR A 120 -19.87 -5.23 4.07
CA TYR A 120 -18.57 -4.65 3.78
C TYR A 120 -18.68 -3.15 3.46
N PRO A 121 -17.69 -2.32 3.83
CA PRO A 121 -17.74 -0.88 3.56
C PRO A 121 -18.07 -0.54 2.12
N GLN A 122 -17.47 -1.22 1.14
CA GLN A 122 -17.74 -0.97 -0.29
C GLN A 122 -19.18 -1.22 -0.75
N ASN A 123 -19.95 -2.01 0.00
CA ASN A 123 -21.34 -2.35 -0.31
C ASN A 123 -22.33 -1.53 0.52
N PHE A 124 -21.84 -0.65 1.38
CA PHE A 124 -22.66 0.19 2.23
C PHE A 124 -23.37 1.27 1.41
N LYS A 125 -24.70 1.25 1.44
CA LYS A 125 -25.55 2.27 0.83
C LYS A 125 -26.22 3.07 1.92
N LEU A 126 -26.06 4.39 1.88
CA LEU A 126 -26.92 5.30 2.63
C LEU A 126 -28.30 5.27 1.96
N ASN A 127 -29.29 4.68 2.62
CA ASN A 127 -30.67 5.01 2.33
C ASN A 127 -30.88 6.45 2.85
N LEU A 128 -30.86 7.42 1.94
CA LEU A 128 -31.34 8.77 2.16
C LEU A 128 -32.86 8.79 2.11
#